data_AF-A0A653YFJ3-F1
#
_entry.id   AF-A0A653YFJ3-F1
#
_cell.length_a   1.000
_cell.length_b   1.000
_cell.length_c   1.000
_cell.angle_alpha   90.00
_cell.angle_beta   90.00
_cell.angle_gamma   90.00
#
_symmetry.space_group_name_H-M   'P 1'
#
loop_
_entity.id
_entity.type
_entity.pdbx_description
1 polymer ?
#
loop_
_entity_poly.entity_id
_entity_poly.type
_entity_poly.pdbx_seq_one_letter_code
_entity_poly.pdbx_strand_id
1 'polypeptide(L)'
;MRKHWKLLTALGAVILVIAVAVVLLNPPAPAAKPDDPSSLQASGKFGFPVSGIKIGEGGTKTASDGKTITGYNGSCDSAAQAAANYTHLLRDVNVTTWAQQKKTLKELSETGPWFATATLAGDTLAGLKEQPPGAFEGGWIQRSDVSAGGMYRLAGCEEKKKAVVQVFTGSLDGRTDSVPLASFGTVTMQLGWDGDWKITDATPKADDPSFGGRVKDAGPGGQDPKGPTGAIPVLDESLVNWVFEGKSKEGWVEYANAKR
;
A
#
# COMPACT_ATOMS: atom_id res chain seq x y z
N MET A 1 20.99 -35.40 -50.59
CA MET A 1 19.93 -34.64 -49.90
C MET A 1 18.68 -34.30 -50.74
N ARG A 2 18.55 -34.72 -52.02
CA ARG A 2 17.34 -34.42 -52.84
C ARG A 2 16.20 -35.46 -52.75
N LYS A 3 16.43 -36.67 -52.21
CA LYS A 3 15.43 -37.75 -52.18
C LYS A 3 14.42 -37.69 -51.02
N HIS A 4 14.69 -36.94 -49.96
CA HIS A 4 13.81 -36.86 -48.78
C HIS A 4 13.02 -35.56 -48.67
N TRP A 5 13.16 -34.64 -49.63
CA TRP A 5 12.51 -33.34 -49.53
C TRP A 5 10.99 -33.42 -49.58
N LYS A 6 10.44 -34.33 -50.40
CA LYS A 6 8.98 -34.60 -50.47
C LYS A 6 8.43 -35.18 -49.16
N LEU A 7 9.22 -35.99 -48.46
CA LEU A 7 8.84 -36.56 -47.17
C LEU A 7 8.83 -35.47 -46.08
N LEU A 8 9.82 -34.57 -46.10
CA LEU A 8 9.90 -33.42 -45.19
C LEU A 8 8.77 -32.41 -45.42
N THR A 9 8.36 -32.20 -46.67
CA THR A 9 7.21 -31.30 -46.96
C THR A 9 5.90 -31.91 -46.49
N ALA A 10 5.70 -33.21 -46.70
CA ALA A 10 4.52 -33.92 -46.22
C ALA A 10 4.43 -33.92 -44.68
N LEU A 11 5.55 -34.15 -43.98
CA LEU A 11 5.59 -34.09 -42.52
C LEU A 11 5.27 -32.68 -41.99
N GLY A 12 5.84 -31.65 -42.63
CA GLY A 12 5.58 -30.26 -42.26
C GLY A 12 4.10 -29.87 -42.42
N ALA A 13 3.46 -30.30 -43.51
CA ALA A 13 2.04 -30.05 -43.73
C ALA A 13 1.15 -30.74 -42.67
N VAL A 14 1.45 -31.99 -42.30
CA VAL A 14 0.70 -32.72 -41.28
C VAL A 14 0.85 -32.05 -39.90
N ILE A 15 2.06 -31.62 -39.52
CA ILE A 15 2.29 -30.90 -38.26
C ILE A 15 1.49 -29.59 -38.22
N LEU A 16 1.44 -28.87 -39.34
CA LEU A 16 0.72 -27.60 -39.43
C LEU A 16 -0.80 -27.79 -39.32
N VAL A 17 -1.35 -28.85 -39.93
CA VAL A 17 -2.77 -29.20 -39.79
C VAL A 17 -3.12 -29.59 -38.36
N ILE A 18 -2.25 -30.36 -37.68
CA ILE A 18 -2.44 -30.73 -36.27
C ILE A 18 -2.38 -29.49 -35.38
N ALA A 19 -1.43 -28.58 -35.60
CA ALA A 19 -1.31 -27.34 -34.83
C ALA A 19 -2.56 -26.46 -34.98
N VAL A 20 -3.07 -26.30 -36.20
CA VAL A 20 -4.31 -25.56 -36.46
C VAL A 20 -5.51 -26.25 -35.81
N ALA A 21 -5.61 -27.58 -35.88
CA ALA A 21 -6.68 -28.33 -35.22
C ALA A 21 -6.63 -28.19 -33.69
N VAL A 22 -5.45 -28.20 -33.07
CA VAL A 22 -5.27 -27.98 -31.63
C VAL A 22 -5.68 -26.57 -31.23
N VAL A 23 -5.35 -25.54 -32.02
CA VAL A 23 -5.78 -24.16 -31.76
C VAL A 23 -7.29 -23.96 -31.95
N LEU A 24 -7.91 -24.67 -32.90
CA LEU A 24 -9.35 -24.60 -33.14
C LEU A 24 -10.17 -25.38 -32.10
N LEU A 25 -9.65 -26.53 -31.62
CA LEU A 25 -10.31 -27.37 -30.62
C LEU A 25 -10.03 -26.91 -29.18
N ASN A 26 -8.89 -26.27 -28.95
CA ASN A 26 -8.46 -25.69 -27.69
C ASN A 26 -8.10 -24.22 -27.93
N PRO A 27 -9.09 -23.36 -28.27
CA PRO A 27 -8.83 -21.94 -28.40
C PRO A 27 -8.18 -21.48 -27.09
N PRO A 28 -7.01 -20.81 -27.14
CA PRO A 28 -6.45 -20.23 -25.94
C PRO A 28 -7.55 -19.38 -25.31
N ALA A 29 -7.86 -19.67 -24.04
CA ALA A 29 -8.81 -18.89 -23.28
C ALA A 29 -8.49 -17.42 -23.54
N PRO A 30 -9.49 -16.58 -23.91
CA PRO A 30 -9.25 -15.17 -24.09
C PRO A 30 -8.44 -14.70 -22.90
N ALA A 31 -7.27 -14.13 -23.14
CA ALA A 31 -6.54 -13.45 -22.09
C ALA A 31 -7.57 -12.57 -21.38
N ALA A 32 -7.77 -12.81 -20.08
CA ALA A 32 -8.69 -12.04 -19.29
C ALA A 32 -8.37 -10.58 -19.59
N LYS A 33 -9.33 -9.87 -20.18
CA LYS A 33 -9.21 -8.42 -20.31
C LYS A 33 -8.97 -7.90 -18.90
N PRO A 34 -8.06 -6.94 -18.69
CA PRO A 34 -8.01 -6.21 -17.43
C PRO A 34 -9.44 -5.77 -17.13
N ASP A 35 -9.94 -6.12 -15.95
CA ASP A 35 -11.28 -5.73 -15.53
C ASP A 35 -11.42 -4.22 -15.74
N ASP A 36 -12.43 -3.83 -16.53
CA ASP A 36 -12.89 -2.45 -16.60
C ASP A 36 -13.13 -1.99 -15.15
N PRO A 37 -12.66 -0.80 -14.73
CA PRO A 37 -12.82 -0.29 -13.37
C PRO A 37 -14.28 0.17 -13.16
N SER A 38 -15.22 -0.77 -13.17
CA SER A 38 -16.67 -0.50 -13.22
C SER A 38 -17.31 -0.29 -11.83
N SER A 39 -16.51 -0.10 -10.78
CA SER A 39 -17.03 0.24 -9.44
C SER A 39 -16.63 1.63 -8.93
N LEU A 40 -15.86 2.40 -9.71
CA LEU A 40 -15.44 3.75 -9.33
C LEU A 40 -16.61 4.73 -9.52
N GLN A 41 -17.31 5.00 -8.42
CA GLN A 41 -18.41 5.96 -8.38
C GLN A 41 -17.85 7.39 -8.31
N ALA A 42 -18.20 8.20 -9.31
CA ALA A 42 -17.99 9.64 -9.38
C ALA A 42 -16.52 10.13 -9.25
N SER A 43 -16.24 11.27 -9.87
CA SER A 43 -15.02 12.01 -9.54
C SER A 43 -15.19 12.54 -8.12
N GLY A 44 -14.31 12.13 -7.22
CA GLY A 44 -14.19 12.62 -5.85
C GLY A 44 -13.88 14.11 -5.81
N LYS A 45 -13.86 14.67 -4.60
CA LYS A 45 -13.72 16.12 -4.39
C LYS A 45 -12.45 16.68 -5.05
N PHE A 46 -11.42 15.84 -5.18
CA PHE A 46 -10.10 16.24 -5.66
C PHE A 46 -9.82 15.77 -7.10
N GLY A 47 -10.83 15.27 -7.81
CA GLY A 47 -10.68 14.79 -9.18
C GLY A 47 -10.25 13.32 -9.28
N PHE A 48 -10.04 12.62 -8.16
CA PHE A 48 -9.71 11.19 -8.15
C PHE A 48 -10.98 10.34 -8.10
N PRO A 49 -10.97 9.11 -8.62
CA PRO A 49 -12.07 8.18 -8.41
C PRO A 49 -12.31 7.89 -6.92
N VAL A 50 -13.56 7.65 -6.51
CA VAL A 50 -13.90 7.21 -5.15
C VAL A 50 -14.20 5.72 -5.14
N SER A 51 -13.59 4.97 -4.22
CA SER A 51 -13.88 3.55 -4.01
C SER A 51 -15.02 3.34 -3.01
N GLY A 52 -15.58 2.12 -3.00
CA GLY A 52 -16.46 1.66 -1.93
C GLY A 52 -15.73 1.29 -0.63
N ILE A 53 -14.39 1.37 -0.60
CA ILE A 53 -13.58 0.94 0.53
C ILE A 53 -13.62 2.00 1.63
N LYS A 54 -13.87 1.55 2.86
CA LYS A 54 -13.77 2.36 4.07
C LYS A 54 -12.59 1.94 4.93
N ILE A 55 -11.87 2.93 5.44
CA ILE A 55 -10.79 2.78 6.42
C ILE A 55 -11.42 2.31 7.74
N GLY A 56 -10.80 1.34 8.40
CA GLY A 56 -11.32 0.75 9.64
C GLY A 56 -12.43 -0.29 9.43
N GLU A 57 -12.63 -0.78 8.21
CA GLU A 57 -13.59 -1.85 7.89
C GLU A 57 -12.92 -3.03 7.15
N GLY A 58 -13.72 -4.06 6.82
CA GLY A 58 -13.34 -5.18 5.95
C GLY A 58 -13.19 -6.50 6.71
N GLY A 59 -12.14 -6.62 7.53
CA GLY A 59 -11.80 -7.86 8.20
C GLY A 59 -12.82 -8.29 9.26
N THR A 60 -12.68 -9.54 9.72
CA THR A 60 -13.63 -10.22 10.62
C THR A 60 -13.09 -10.42 12.03
N LYS A 61 -11.82 -10.07 12.26
CA LYS A 61 -11.09 -10.32 13.50
C LYS A 61 -10.26 -9.10 13.87
N THR A 62 -9.65 -9.18 15.04
CA THR A 62 -8.71 -8.20 15.55
C THR A 62 -7.44 -8.89 15.99
N ALA A 63 -6.28 -8.29 15.72
CA ALA A 63 -4.98 -8.77 16.15
C ALA A 63 -4.78 -8.64 17.66
N SER A 64 -3.61 -9.08 18.15
CA SER A 64 -3.30 -9.10 19.59
C SER A 64 -3.26 -7.74 20.30
N ASP A 65 -3.27 -6.62 19.57
CA ASP A 65 -3.40 -5.28 20.15
C ASP A 65 -4.84 -4.86 20.44
N GLY A 66 -5.83 -5.68 20.07
CA GLY A 66 -7.25 -5.37 20.29
C GLY A 66 -7.80 -4.23 19.42
N LYS A 67 -7.03 -3.73 18.44
CA LYS A 67 -7.47 -2.65 17.53
C LYS A 67 -7.20 -2.93 16.04
N THR A 68 -6.14 -3.64 15.69
CA THR A 68 -5.78 -3.84 14.28
C THR A 68 -6.67 -4.90 13.67
N ILE A 69 -7.47 -4.53 12.67
CA ILE A 69 -8.41 -5.42 12.00
C ILE A 69 -7.67 -6.45 11.14
N THR A 70 -8.07 -7.72 11.23
CA THR A 70 -7.52 -8.88 10.51
C THR A 70 -8.66 -9.78 10.00
N GLY A 71 -8.33 -10.90 9.38
CA GLY A 71 -9.32 -11.85 8.86
C GLY A 71 -10.02 -11.32 7.62
N TYR A 72 -9.25 -10.74 6.71
CA TYR A 72 -9.69 -10.28 5.40
C TYR A 72 -9.93 -11.49 4.48
N ASN A 73 -10.71 -11.29 3.41
CA ASN A 73 -10.75 -12.26 2.30
C ASN A 73 -9.56 -12.02 1.36
N GLY A 74 -9.37 -12.86 0.34
CA GLY A 74 -8.23 -12.76 -0.58
C GLY A 74 -8.42 -11.85 -1.79
N SER A 75 -9.40 -10.94 -1.79
CA SER A 75 -9.63 -10.00 -2.90
C SER A 75 -8.64 -8.83 -2.90
N CYS A 76 -8.58 -8.09 -4.01
CA CYS A 76 -7.74 -6.89 -4.10
C CYS A 76 -8.26 -5.73 -3.23
N ASP A 77 -9.57 -5.59 -3.11
CA ASP A 77 -10.19 -4.56 -2.25
C ASP A 77 -9.87 -4.81 -0.78
N SER A 78 -9.90 -6.07 -0.35
CA SER A 78 -9.53 -6.43 1.02
C SER A 78 -8.03 -6.28 1.28
N ALA A 79 -7.18 -6.41 0.25
CA ALA A 79 -5.76 -6.10 0.35
C ALA A 79 -5.54 -4.60 0.58
N ALA A 80 -6.29 -3.74 -0.14
CA ALA A 80 -6.26 -2.30 0.07
C ALA A 80 -6.78 -1.91 1.47
N GLN A 81 -7.85 -2.56 1.95
CA GLN A 81 -8.33 -2.39 3.33
C GLN A 81 -7.28 -2.80 4.37
N ALA A 82 -6.66 -3.97 4.19
CA ALA A 82 -5.61 -4.45 5.08
C ALA A 82 -4.44 -3.46 5.12
N ALA A 83 -3.97 -2.98 3.97
CA ALA A 83 -2.93 -1.96 3.88
C ALA A 83 -3.31 -0.69 4.65
N ALA A 84 -4.51 -0.16 4.45
CA ALA A 84 -5.01 1.00 5.20
C ALA A 84 -4.93 0.76 6.72
N ASN A 85 -5.46 -0.37 7.17
CA ASN A 85 -5.57 -0.68 8.59
C ASN A 85 -4.20 -1.03 9.22
N TYR A 86 -3.24 -1.54 8.45
CA TYR A 86 -1.89 -1.86 8.92
C TYR A 86 -0.94 -0.67 8.90
N THR A 87 -1.29 0.42 8.21
CA THR A 87 -0.42 1.59 8.01
C THR A 87 0.11 2.15 9.33
N HIS A 88 -0.73 2.23 10.35
CA HIS A 88 -0.32 2.73 11.66
C HIS A 88 0.79 1.88 12.30
N LEU A 89 0.82 0.57 12.08
CA LEU A 89 1.88 -0.30 12.62
C LEU A 89 3.27 0.02 12.07
N LEU A 90 3.34 0.64 10.88
CA LEU A 90 4.57 1.01 10.20
C LEU A 90 4.97 2.48 10.39
N ARG A 91 4.00 3.38 10.60
CA ARG A 91 4.25 4.83 10.70
C ARG A 91 4.17 5.38 12.10
N ASP A 92 3.31 4.82 12.94
CA ASP A 92 3.15 5.34 14.28
C ASP A 92 4.36 5.00 15.13
N VAL A 93 4.81 5.95 15.93
CA VAL A 93 5.81 5.72 16.97
C VAL A 93 5.31 6.40 18.23
N ASN A 94 4.86 5.59 19.19
CA ASN A 94 4.61 6.03 20.55
C ASN A 94 5.48 5.20 21.50
N VAL A 95 6.33 5.87 22.27
CA VAL A 95 7.34 5.20 23.12
C VAL A 95 6.72 4.30 24.19
N THR A 96 5.48 4.57 24.61
CA THR A 96 4.80 3.79 25.64
C THR A 96 4.16 2.51 25.09
N THR A 97 3.72 2.52 23.82
CA THR A 97 3.01 1.39 23.19
C THR A 97 3.84 0.67 22.13
N TRP A 98 5.05 1.15 21.82
CA TRP A 98 5.89 0.62 20.74
C TRP A 98 6.13 -0.88 20.83
N ALA A 99 6.38 -1.42 22.03
CA ALA A 99 6.61 -2.86 22.22
C ALA A 99 5.41 -3.71 21.79
N GLN A 100 4.18 -3.28 22.13
CA GLN A 100 2.97 -3.96 21.72
C GLN A 100 2.71 -3.79 20.21
N GLN A 101 2.92 -2.59 19.68
CA GLN A 101 2.82 -2.33 18.24
C GLN A 101 3.76 -3.22 17.43
N LYS A 102 5.02 -3.33 17.83
CA LYS A 102 6.02 -4.17 17.16
C LYS A 102 5.65 -5.66 17.25
N LYS A 103 5.09 -6.11 18.37
CA LYS A 103 4.57 -7.47 18.53
C LYS A 103 3.45 -7.74 17.54
N THR A 104 2.49 -6.81 17.40
CA THR A 104 1.40 -6.93 16.43
C THR A 104 1.91 -6.85 15.00
N LEU A 105 2.84 -5.95 14.69
CA LEU A 105 3.48 -5.92 13.38
C LEU A 105 4.11 -7.27 13.04
N LYS A 106 4.81 -7.91 13.99
CA LYS A 106 5.39 -9.25 13.80
C LYS A 106 4.34 -10.34 13.54
N GLU A 107 3.19 -10.28 14.22
CA GLU A 107 2.06 -11.21 14.00
C GLU A 107 1.45 -11.08 12.59
N LEU A 108 1.46 -9.86 12.05
CA LEU A 108 0.85 -9.52 10.77
C LEU A 108 1.85 -9.47 9.62
N SER A 109 3.08 -9.92 9.86
CA SER A 109 4.18 -9.88 8.90
C SER A 109 4.71 -11.27 8.60
N GLU A 110 5.12 -11.50 7.36
CA GLU A 110 6.08 -12.55 7.05
C GLU A 110 7.47 -12.10 7.49
N THR A 111 8.24 -13.01 8.06
CA THR A 111 9.58 -12.71 8.57
C THR A 111 10.52 -12.41 7.39
N GLY A 112 11.18 -11.25 7.41
CA GLY A 112 12.15 -10.88 6.39
C GLY A 112 13.06 -9.72 6.82
N PRO A 113 14.14 -9.44 6.05
CA PRO A 113 15.09 -8.37 6.36
C PRO A 113 14.45 -6.97 6.45
N TRP A 114 13.36 -6.75 5.70
CA TRP A 114 12.61 -5.50 5.70
C TRP A 114 12.11 -5.09 7.09
N PHE A 115 11.76 -6.07 7.94
CA PHE A 115 11.16 -5.82 9.25
C PHE A 115 12.10 -5.04 10.17
N ALA A 116 13.39 -5.37 10.15
CA ALA A 116 14.40 -4.67 10.92
C ALA A 116 14.53 -3.21 10.46
N THR A 117 14.54 -2.97 9.15
CA THR A 117 14.58 -1.62 8.57
C THR A 117 13.33 -0.81 8.93
N ALA A 118 12.15 -1.42 8.83
CA ALA A 118 10.88 -0.77 9.12
C ALA A 118 10.73 -0.40 10.60
N THR A 119 11.27 -1.23 11.51
CA THR A 119 11.17 -1.02 12.96
C THR A 119 12.32 -0.21 13.56
N LEU A 120 13.43 -0.03 12.84
CA LEU A 120 14.65 0.61 13.35
C LEU A 120 14.42 1.99 13.99
N ALA A 121 13.63 2.86 13.34
CA ALA A 121 13.39 4.20 13.85
C ALA A 121 12.62 4.16 15.18
N GLY A 122 11.53 3.39 15.24
CA GLY A 122 10.76 3.22 16.47
C GLY A 122 11.55 2.52 17.58
N ASP A 123 12.35 1.50 17.25
CA ASP A 123 13.25 0.83 18.21
C ASP A 123 14.27 1.79 18.80
N THR A 124 14.87 2.63 17.96
CA THR A 124 15.86 3.63 18.39
C THR A 124 15.21 4.64 19.33
N LEU A 125 14.03 5.16 18.97
CA LEU A 125 13.34 6.20 19.73
C LEU A 125 12.73 5.67 21.03
N ALA A 126 12.09 4.50 21.01
CA ALA A 126 11.50 3.88 22.18
C ALA A 126 12.53 3.31 23.17
N GLY A 127 13.76 3.05 22.69
CA GLY A 127 14.88 2.58 23.54
C GLY A 127 15.57 3.68 24.34
N LEU A 128 15.22 4.96 24.15
CA LEU A 128 15.80 6.07 24.90
C LEU A 128 15.30 6.07 26.35
N LYS A 129 16.22 6.24 27.30
CA LYS A 129 15.91 6.24 28.76
C LYS A 129 15.10 7.45 29.19
N GLU A 130 15.32 8.58 28.53
CA GLU A 130 14.55 9.81 28.71
C GLU A 130 13.62 9.95 27.51
N GLN A 131 12.50 10.64 27.72
CA GLN A 131 11.55 10.91 26.65
C GLN A 131 12.27 11.61 25.49
N PRO A 132 12.16 11.10 24.24
CA PRO A 132 12.90 11.67 23.13
C PRO A 132 12.55 13.15 22.97
N PRO A 133 13.53 14.02 22.71
CA PRO A 133 13.27 15.39 22.30
C PRO A 133 12.26 15.41 21.14
N GLY A 134 11.18 16.19 21.31
CA GLY A 134 10.10 16.30 20.33
C GLY A 134 8.93 15.35 20.50
N ALA A 135 8.91 14.52 21.55
CA ALA A 135 7.71 13.79 21.89
C ALA A 135 6.55 14.71 22.30
N PHE A 136 5.34 14.34 21.89
CA PHE A 136 4.09 15.04 22.20
C PHE A 136 3.05 14.08 22.80
N GLU A 137 2.00 14.64 23.40
CA GLU A 137 0.79 13.92 23.87
C GLU A 137 1.01 12.50 24.41
N GLY A 138 1.59 12.34 25.61
CA GLY A 138 1.71 11.00 26.21
C GLY A 138 2.67 10.06 25.48
N GLY A 139 3.70 10.58 24.81
CA GLY A 139 4.83 9.82 24.29
C GLY A 139 4.80 9.55 22.78
N TRP A 140 3.92 10.21 22.03
CA TRP A 140 3.93 10.20 20.57
C TRP A 140 5.18 10.89 20.03
N ILE A 141 5.86 10.25 19.07
CA ILE A 141 6.88 10.85 18.22
C ILE A 141 6.37 11.00 16.80
N GLN A 142 5.57 10.05 16.34
CA GLN A 142 4.99 10.07 15.02
C GLN A 142 3.58 9.50 15.08
N ARG A 143 2.60 10.22 14.55
CA ARG A 143 1.20 9.77 14.50
C ARG A 143 0.65 9.97 13.11
N SER A 144 0.18 8.91 12.49
CA SER A 144 -0.42 8.92 11.15
C SER A 144 -1.95 8.83 11.21
N ASP A 145 -2.59 9.33 10.16
CA ASP A 145 -4.02 9.19 9.93
C ASP A 145 -4.28 8.96 8.44
N VAL A 146 -4.71 7.74 8.12
CA VAL A 146 -5.06 7.34 6.76
C VAL A 146 -6.27 8.10 6.26
N SER A 147 -7.23 8.47 7.12
CA SER A 147 -8.42 9.20 6.71
C SER A 147 -8.11 10.65 6.36
N ALA A 148 -7.05 11.23 6.94
CA ALA A 148 -6.62 12.60 6.66
C ALA A 148 -5.91 12.74 5.30
N GLY A 149 -5.15 11.71 4.89
CA GLY A 149 -4.60 11.62 3.52
C GLY A 149 -5.65 11.11 2.52
N GLY A 150 -6.44 10.13 2.93
CA GLY A 150 -7.70 9.78 2.29
C GLY A 150 -7.59 9.00 0.97
N MET A 151 -6.42 8.58 0.55
CA MET A 151 -6.22 7.92 -0.75
C MET A 151 -5.34 6.68 -0.68
N TYR A 152 -5.48 5.83 -1.68
CA TYR A 152 -4.60 4.70 -1.93
C TYR A 152 -4.36 4.48 -3.43
N ARG A 153 -3.31 3.73 -3.74
CA ARG A 153 -3.02 3.24 -5.09
C ARG A 153 -2.69 1.76 -5.04
N LEU A 154 -3.42 0.96 -5.81
CA LEU A 154 -3.12 -0.46 -6.00
C LEU A 154 -2.14 -0.58 -7.19
N ALA A 155 -0.86 -0.74 -6.89
CA ALA A 155 0.18 -0.82 -7.92
C ALA A 155 0.22 -2.18 -8.63
N GLY A 156 -0.25 -3.23 -7.94
CA GLY A 156 -0.45 -4.55 -8.52
C GLY A 156 -1.17 -5.47 -7.54
N CYS A 157 -1.97 -6.40 -8.05
CA CYS A 157 -2.66 -7.38 -7.23
C CYS A 157 -2.90 -8.68 -7.99
N GLU A 158 -2.63 -9.79 -7.32
CA GLU A 158 -3.07 -11.12 -7.68
C GLU A 158 -3.85 -11.67 -6.48
N GLU A 159 -5.16 -11.83 -6.63
CA GLU A 159 -6.04 -12.34 -5.58
C GLU A 159 -5.52 -13.64 -4.98
N LYS A 160 -5.63 -13.75 -3.65
CA LYS A 160 -5.16 -14.90 -2.86
C LYS A 160 -3.67 -15.24 -3.07
N LYS A 161 -2.87 -14.27 -3.51
CA LYS A 161 -1.42 -14.44 -3.65
C LYS A 161 -0.65 -13.26 -3.10
N LYS A 162 -0.75 -12.09 -3.73
CA LYS A 162 0.05 -10.91 -3.40
C LYS A 162 -0.62 -9.61 -3.83
N ALA A 163 -0.32 -8.53 -3.13
CA ALA A 163 -0.70 -7.19 -3.55
C ALA A 163 0.42 -6.19 -3.22
N VAL A 164 0.51 -5.11 -3.98
CA VAL A 164 1.36 -3.95 -3.69
C VAL A 164 0.45 -2.74 -3.60
N VAL A 165 0.38 -2.15 -2.41
CA VAL A 165 -0.53 -1.05 -2.10
C VAL A 165 0.27 0.13 -1.57
N GLN A 166 -0.07 1.31 -2.05
CA GLN A 166 0.39 2.58 -1.51
C GLN A 166 -0.76 3.26 -0.80
N VAL A 167 -0.53 3.71 0.43
CA VAL A 167 -1.52 4.38 1.27
C VAL A 167 -1.03 5.78 1.59
N PHE A 168 -1.83 6.78 1.25
CA PHE A 168 -1.52 8.18 1.51
C PHE A 168 -2.14 8.62 2.83
N THR A 169 -1.33 9.31 3.65
CA THR A 169 -1.65 9.65 5.03
C THR A 169 -1.33 11.11 5.30
N GLY A 170 -2.10 11.72 6.20
CA GLY A 170 -1.64 12.88 6.97
C GLY A 170 -0.90 12.39 8.22
N SER A 171 0.07 13.14 8.70
CA SER A 171 0.83 12.80 9.89
C SER A 171 1.23 14.01 10.72
N LEU A 172 1.48 13.74 12.00
CA LEU A 172 2.21 14.60 12.90
C LEU A 172 3.56 13.97 13.24
N ASP A 173 4.62 14.74 13.05
CA ASP A 173 5.98 14.36 13.41
C ASP A 173 6.49 15.28 14.52
N GLY A 174 6.97 14.66 15.60
CA GLY A 174 7.51 15.35 16.76
C GLY A 174 8.73 16.21 16.40
N ARG A 175 8.85 17.37 17.05
CA ARG A 175 10.00 18.26 16.90
C ARG A 175 10.46 18.77 18.25
N THR A 176 11.78 18.74 18.48
CA THR A 176 12.39 19.28 19.71
C THR A 176 12.01 20.75 19.89
N ASP A 177 11.54 21.09 21.10
CA ASP A 177 11.22 22.46 21.55
C ASP A 177 10.28 23.23 20.61
N SER A 178 9.40 22.52 19.88
CA SER A 178 8.46 23.12 18.93
C SER A 178 7.18 22.30 18.79
N VAL A 179 6.16 22.95 18.25
CA VAL A 179 4.88 22.32 17.92
C VAL A 179 5.14 21.18 16.91
N PRO A 180 4.46 20.01 17.04
CA PRO A 180 4.58 18.93 16.07
C PRO A 180 4.31 19.39 14.63
N LEU A 181 5.11 18.84 13.71
CA LEU A 181 5.05 19.17 12.30
C LEU A 181 3.91 18.42 11.63
N ALA A 182 3.05 19.17 10.93
CA ALA A 182 2.08 18.59 10.03
C ALA A 182 2.76 18.20 8.70
N SER A 183 2.53 16.97 8.27
CA SER A 183 3.09 16.43 7.02
C SER A 183 2.10 15.49 6.34
N PHE A 184 2.34 15.25 5.06
CA PHE A 184 1.73 14.18 4.29
C PHE A 184 2.79 13.17 3.86
N GLY A 185 2.39 11.91 3.75
CA GLY A 185 3.29 10.85 3.31
C GLY A 185 2.58 9.64 2.75
N THR A 186 3.29 8.91 1.91
CA THR A 186 2.85 7.63 1.35
C THR A 186 3.58 6.48 2.02
N VAL A 187 2.84 5.44 2.40
CA VAL A 187 3.37 4.17 2.88
C VAL A 187 3.17 3.12 1.79
N THR A 188 4.26 2.48 1.37
CA THR A 188 4.20 1.40 0.39
C THR A 188 4.35 0.06 1.09
N MET A 189 3.40 -0.85 0.85
CA MET A 189 3.37 -2.19 1.42
C MET A 189 3.25 -3.23 0.30
N GLN A 190 4.03 -4.29 0.39
CA GLN A 190 3.71 -5.55 -0.25
C GLN A 190 2.99 -6.44 0.76
N LEU A 191 1.87 -7.01 0.33
CA LEU A 191 1.09 -7.98 1.06
C LEU A 191 1.20 -9.35 0.39
N GLY A 192 1.32 -10.40 1.18
CA GLY A 192 1.26 -11.81 0.81
C GLY A 192 0.00 -12.44 1.40
N TRP A 193 -0.59 -13.40 0.70
CA TRP A 193 -1.78 -14.10 1.15
C TRP A 193 -1.42 -15.43 1.82
N ASP A 194 -1.79 -15.58 3.09
CA ASP A 194 -1.65 -16.82 3.86
C ASP A 194 -2.90 -17.05 4.73
N GLY A 195 -4.06 -17.20 4.07
CA GLY A 195 -5.37 -17.26 4.72
C GLY A 195 -5.84 -15.93 5.33
N ASP A 196 -4.97 -14.92 5.33
CA ASP A 196 -5.20 -13.51 5.59
C ASP A 196 -4.11 -12.70 4.85
N TRP A 197 -4.28 -11.39 4.72
CA TRP A 197 -3.24 -10.53 4.17
C TRP A 197 -2.15 -10.26 5.22
N LYS A 198 -0.90 -10.58 4.87
CA LYS A 198 0.32 -10.39 5.69
C LYS A 198 1.29 -9.44 5.01
N ILE A 199 1.97 -8.59 5.77
CA ILE A 199 3.01 -7.71 5.24
C ILE A 199 4.25 -8.53 4.91
N THR A 200 4.68 -8.53 3.66
CA THR A 200 5.87 -9.28 3.21
C THR A 200 7.06 -8.37 2.93
N ASP A 201 6.78 -7.10 2.69
CA ASP A 201 7.77 -6.05 2.55
C ASP A 201 7.08 -4.69 2.77
N ALA A 202 7.81 -3.71 3.28
CA ALA A 202 7.30 -2.37 3.43
C ALA A 202 8.44 -1.36 3.42
N THR A 203 8.22 -0.25 2.72
CA THR A 203 9.15 0.87 2.70
C THR A 203 8.48 2.09 3.33
N PRO A 204 8.83 2.41 4.59
CA PRO A 204 8.35 3.62 5.24
C PRO A 204 9.17 4.88 4.87
N LYS A 205 10.20 4.76 4.00
CA LYS A 205 11.18 5.82 3.67
C LYS A 205 11.39 6.02 2.16
N ALA A 206 11.95 7.16 1.76
CA ALA A 206 12.07 7.58 0.36
C ALA A 206 13.33 7.08 -0.38
N ASP A 207 14.13 6.22 0.24
CA ASP A 207 15.43 5.76 -0.28
C ASP A 207 15.31 4.82 -1.48
N ASP A 208 14.18 4.11 -1.60
CA ASP A 208 13.80 3.41 -2.82
C ASP A 208 12.44 3.93 -3.33
N PRO A 209 12.44 4.97 -4.19
CA PRO A 209 11.20 5.57 -4.66
C PRO A 209 10.40 4.67 -5.60
N SER A 210 10.97 3.56 -6.07
CA SER A 210 10.29 2.60 -6.95
C SER A 210 9.88 1.30 -6.24
N PHE A 211 10.25 1.17 -4.96
CA PHE A 211 10.07 -0.05 -4.17
C PHE A 211 10.54 -1.29 -4.95
N GLY A 212 11.78 -1.29 -5.43
CA GLY A 212 12.36 -2.36 -6.23
C GLY A 212 11.71 -2.52 -7.61
N GLY A 213 11.21 -1.42 -8.19
CA GLY A 213 10.46 -1.41 -9.45
C GLY A 213 9.02 -1.92 -9.36
N ARG A 214 8.50 -2.20 -8.14
CA ARG A 214 7.11 -2.66 -7.93
C ARG A 214 6.09 -1.52 -7.99
N VAL A 215 6.52 -0.28 -7.83
CA VAL A 215 5.68 0.92 -7.97
C VAL A 215 6.32 1.92 -8.93
N LYS A 216 5.48 2.75 -9.56
CA LYS A 216 5.92 3.79 -10.52
C LYS A 216 6.71 4.91 -9.86
N ASP A 217 6.33 5.29 -8.64
CA ASP A 217 6.94 6.35 -7.85
C ASP A 217 6.63 6.18 -6.35
N ALA A 218 7.28 6.97 -5.51
CA ALA A 218 7.17 6.91 -4.05
C ALA A 218 5.79 7.35 -3.52
N GLY A 219 4.92 7.86 -4.39
CA GLY A 219 3.68 8.53 -4.04
C GLY A 219 3.86 10.01 -3.66
N PRO A 220 2.73 10.71 -3.43
CA PRO A 220 2.71 12.08 -2.94
C PRO A 220 3.18 12.14 -1.48
N GLY A 221 3.65 13.31 -1.08
CA GLY A 221 4.08 13.60 0.29
C GLY A 221 4.79 14.94 0.41
N GLY A 222 5.02 15.36 1.64
CA GLY A 222 5.72 16.60 1.95
C GLY A 222 5.21 17.26 3.23
N GLN A 223 5.96 18.23 3.75
CA GLN A 223 5.56 19.03 4.90
C GLN A 223 4.40 19.98 4.56
N ASP A 224 3.39 20.10 5.42
CA ASP A 224 2.29 21.05 5.21
C ASP A 224 2.86 22.48 5.02
N PRO A 225 2.51 23.20 3.93
CA PRO A 225 2.98 24.56 3.66
C PRO A 225 2.58 25.57 4.75
N LYS A 226 1.54 25.28 5.54
CA LYS A 226 1.14 26.11 6.70
C LYS A 226 2.12 25.99 7.89
N GLY A 227 3.04 25.02 7.84
CA GLY A 227 4.05 24.80 8.88
C GLY A 227 3.54 23.97 10.07
N PRO A 228 4.21 24.04 11.23
CA PRO A 228 3.81 23.28 12.41
C PRO A 228 2.48 23.79 12.98
N THR A 229 1.43 22.97 12.90
CA THR A 229 0.08 23.30 13.41
C THR A 229 -0.29 22.53 14.68
N GLY A 230 0.44 21.45 14.98
CA GLY A 230 0.08 20.51 16.06
C GLY A 230 -1.16 19.68 15.76
N ALA A 231 -1.76 19.84 14.59
CA ALA A 231 -2.92 19.08 14.12
C ALA A 231 -2.54 18.30 12.85
N ILE A 232 -3.06 17.08 12.73
CA ILE A 232 -2.88 16.27 11.52
C ILE A 232 -3.51 17.03 10.34
N PRO A 233 -2.77 17.27 9.24
CA PRO A 233 -3.31 17.98 8.10
C PRO A 233 -4.31 17.10 7.36
N VAL A 234 -5.45 17.68 7.01
CA VAL A 234 -6.45 17.03 6.15
C VAL A 234 -6.22 17.52 4.73
N LEU A 235 -6.22 16.60 3.77
CA LEU A 235 -6.07 16.96 2.36
C LEU A 235 -7.22 17.87 1.91
N ASP A 236 -6.87 19.00 1.30
CA ASP A 236 -7.81 19.91 0.65
C ASP A 236 -7.38 20.20 -0.80
N GLU A 237 -8.24 20.84 -1.59
CA GLU A 237 -7.98 21.12 -3.01
C GLU A 237 -6.70 21.93 -3.25
N SER A 238 -6.35 22.83 -2.32
CA SER A 238 -5.14 23.65 -2.43
C SER A 238 -3.87 22.82 -2.18
N LEU A 239 -3.97 21.78 -1.35
CA LEU A 239 -2.87 20.89 -1.01
C LEU A 239 -2.68 19.77 -2.05
N VAL A 240 -3.72 19.36 -2.77
CA VAL A 240 -3.64 18.27 -3.77
C VAL A 240 -2.58 18.57 -4.83
N ASN A 241 -2.58 19.76 -5.42
CA ASN A 241 -1.59 20.09 -6.45
C ASN A 241 -0.17 20.18 -5.89
N TRP A 242 -0.04 20.58 -4.62
CA TRP A 242 1.23 20.68 -3.92
C TRP A 242 1.81 19.30 -3.59
N VAL A 243 1.05 18.40 -2.95
CA VAL A 243 1.55 17.06 -2.58
C VAL A 243 1.82 16.17 -3.78
N PHE A 244 1.17 16.43 -4.92
CA PHE A 244 1.36 15.71 -6.19
C PHE A 244 2.34 16.39 -7.15
N GLU A 245 3.03 17.46 -6.75
CA GLU A 245 3.98 18.13 -7.62
C GLU A 245 5.06 17.15 -8.11
N GLY A 246 5.16 16.97 -9.43
CA GLY A 246 6.08 16.01 -10.05
C GLY A 246 5.76 14.53 -9.78
N LYS A 247 4.55 14.20 -9.30
CA LYS A 247 4.10 12.82 -9.02
C LYS A 247 2.94 12.40 -9.93
N SER A 248 2.81 11.10 -10.14
CA SER A 248 1.72 10.56 -10.94
C SER A 248 0.42 10.53 -10.14
N LYS A 249 -0.64 11.18 -10.66
CA LYS A 249 -2.02 11.03 -10.15
C LYS A 249 -2.67 9.70 -10.58
N GLU A 250 -2.11 9.04 -11.59
CA GLU A 250 -2.59 7.76 -12.11
C GLU A 250 -2.67 6.68 -11.01
N GLY A 251 -3.81 5.98 -10.98
CA GLY A 251 -4.06 4.85 -10.08
C GLY A 251 -4.39 5.21 -8.64
N TRP A 252 -4.36 6.50 -8.27
CA TRP A 252 -4.82 6.96 -6.96
C TRP A 252 -6.34 7.02 -6.90
N VAL A 253 -6.88 6.55 -5.77
CA VAL A 253 -8.32 6.41 -5.51
C VAL A 253 -8.60 6.90 -4.09
N GLU A 254 -9.65 7.69 -3.93
CA GLU A 254 -10.14 8.17 -2.63
C GLU A 254 -10.88 7.06 -1.88
N TYR A 255 -10.62 6.93 -0.57
CA TYR A 255 -11.45 6.10 0.31
C TYR A 255 -12.83 6.74 0.52
N ALA A 256 -13.88 5.92 0.65
CA ALA A 256 -15.26 6.40 0.83
C ALA A 256 -15.41 7.33 2.05
N ASN A 257 -14.71 7.01 3.15
CA ASN A 257 -14.75 7.73 4.42
C ASN A 257 -13.49 8.59 4.70
N ALA A 258 -12.79 9.04 3.65
CA ALA A 258 -11.74 10.06 3.80
C ALA A 258 -12.30 11.34 4.45
N LYS A 259 -11.50 11.99 5.31
CA LYS A 259 -11.79 13.32 5.87
C LYS A 259 -11.66 14.35 4.75
N ARG A 260 -12.62 15.28 4.65
CA ARG A 260 -12.73 16.25 3.53
C ARG A 260 -13.21 17.61 4.00
#